data_AF-A0A5N6ZEN9-F1
#
_entry.id   AF-A0A5N6ZEN9-F1
#
_cell.length_a   1.000
_cell.length_b   1.000
_cell.length_c   1.000
_cell.angle_alpha   90.00
_cell.angle_beta   90.00
_cell.angle_gamma   90.00
#
_symmetry.space_group_name_H-M   'P 1'
#
loop_
_entity.id
_entity.type
_entity.pdbx_description
1 polymer ?
#
loop_
_entity_poly.entity_id
_entity_poly.type
_entity_poly.pdbx_seq_one_letter_code
_entity_poly.pdbx_strand_id
1 'polypeptide(L)'
;MHIFKRAGNAACDRLFHAWYHQAREEARNLEHALQEAHQGKIAAEEQCRRLKEQLAEQEQQKNLEISQANNQVYQLTRQVHSLKFCPNPLDDDHVSRTMKRLVYLLDIWIKSNFKDGSRLNALTLASIETEVKFLEGVDEPQNIHQRLALIQAIVSWHIHNRIFSWFVLGAPHPAMDEDWRTVGTEISQICTLAFIFMVLIIS
;
A
#
# COMPACT_ATOMS: atom_id res chain seq x y z
N MET A 1 51.37 100.96 -22.71
CA MET A 1 50.29 100.52 -21.81
C MET A 1 49.28 99.56 -22.48
N HIS A 2 49.66 98.80 -23.52
CA HIS A 2 48.78 97.82 -24.22
C HIS A 2 49.19 96.35 -24.01
N ILE A 3 50.37 96.07 -23.45
CA ILE A 3 50.91 94.71 -23.28
C ILE A 3 50.32 94.04 -22.01
N PHE A 4 50.02 94.80 -20.97
CA PHE A 4 49.43 94.27 -19.72
C PHE A 4 47.97 93.80 -19.86
N LYS A 5 47.17 94.40 -20.75
CA LYS A 5 45.79 93.93 -21.03
C LYS A 5 45.76 92.57 -21.76
N ARG A 6 46.77 92.25 -22.57
CA ARG A 6 46.86 90.97 -23.29
C ARG A 6 47.30 89.81 -22.39
N ALA A 7 48.18 90.07 -21.43
CA ALA A 7 48.63 89.05 -20.47
C ALA A 7 47.52 88.64 -19.47
N GLY A 8 46.67 89.60 -19.07
CA GLY A 8 45.50 89.32 -18.22
C GLY A 8 44.45 88.44 -18.90
N ASN A 9 44.17 88.65 -20.20
CA ASN A 9 43.24 87.81 -20.96
C ASN A 9 43.75 86.37 -21.11
N ALA A 10 45.03 86.16 -21.43
CA ALA A 10 45.57 84.81 -21.61
C ALA A 10 45.67 83.99 -20.31
N ALA A 11 45.67 84.64 -19.14
CA ALA A 11 45.59 83.97 -17.84
C ALA A 11 44.15 83.61 -17.48
N CYS A 12 43.19 84.52 -17.71
CA CYS A 12 41.77 84.25 -17.54
C CYS A 12 41.27 83.14 -18.47
N ASP A 13 41.70 83.13 -19.74
CA ASP A 13 41.32 82.08 -20.69
C ASP A 13 41.83 80.70 -20.26
N ARG A 14 43.05 80.63 -19.71
CA ARG A 14 43.63 79.37 -19.20
C ARG A 14 42.87 78.84 -17.97
N LEU A 15 42.50 79.72 -17.05
CA LEU A 15 41.70 79.34 -15.88
C LEU A 15 40.29 78.89 -16.29
N PHE A 16 39.68 79.57 -17.26
CA PHE A 16 38.39 79.18 -17.81
C PHE A 16 38.46 77.80 -18.49
N HIS A 17 39.48 77.55 -19.31
CA HIS A 17 39.67 76.24 -19.94
C HIS A 17 39.93 75.13 -18.92
N ALA A 18 40.76 75.38 -17.90
CA ALA A 18 41.01 74.40 -16.83
C ALA A 18 39.72 74.06 -16.07
N TRP A 19 38.95 75.07 -15.67
CA TRP A 19 37.66 74.89 -15.01
C TRP A 19 36.66 74.14 -15.90
N TYR A 20 36.57 74.50 -17.19
CA TYR A 20 35.68 73.84 -18.15
C TYR A 20 36.05 72.37 -18.37
N HIS A 21 37.35 72.05 -18.46
CA HIS A 21 37.82 70.68 -18.56
C HIS A 21 37.49 69.87 -17.31
N GLN A 22 37.71 70.44 -16.12
CA GLN A 22 37.36 69.81 -14.85
C GLN A 22 35.86 69.57 -14.73
N ALA A 23 35.02 70.57 -15.00
CA ALA A 23 33.57 70.44 -14.95
C ALA A 23 33.06 69.40 -15.96
N ARG A 24 33.69 69.29 -17.14
CA ARG A 24 33.35 68.28 -18.15
C ARG A 24 33.75 66.87 -17.71
N GLU A 25 34.88 66.74 -17.03
CA GLU A 25 35.35 65.45 -16.49
C GLU A 25 34.46 64.99 -15.34
N GLU A 26 34.09 65.90 -14.43
CA GLU A 26 33.12 65.64 -13.36
C GLU A 26 31.75 65.24 -13.92
N ALA A 27 31.26 65.92 -14.97
CA ALA A 27 30.02 65.56 -15.64
C ALA A 27 30.06 64.14 -16.24
N ARG A 28 31.17 63.76 -16.89
CA ARG A 28 31.35 62.40 -17.43
C ARG A 28 31.41 61.34 -16.33
N ASN A 29 32.09 61.63 -15.23
CA ASN A 29 32.17 60.71 -14.09
C ASN A 29 30.79 60.51 -13.45
N LEU A 30 29.98 61.57 -13.35
CA LEU A 30 28.60 61.49 -12.87
C LEU A 30 27.70 60.71 -13.84
N GLU A 31 27.84 60.92 -15.15
CA GLU A 31 27.11 60.14 -16.16
C GLU A 31 27.45 58.64 -16.06
N HIS A 32 28.73 58.30 -15.92
CA HIS A 32 29.18 56.92 -15.71
C HIS A 32 28.60 56.32 -14.42
N ALA A 33 28.71 57.03 -13.30
CA ALA A 33 28.17 56.56 -12.02
C ALA A 33 26.65 56.38 -12.07
N LEU A 34 25.93 57.26 -12.78
CA LEU A 34 24.49 57.15 -12.96
C LEU A 34 24.12 55.94 -13.83
N GLN A 35 24.89 55.68 -14.89
CA GLN A 35 24.70 54.51 -15.74
C GLN A 35 24.97 53.21 -14.99
N GLU A 36 26.03 53.15 -14.18
CA GLU A 36 26.34 52.00 -13.31
C GLU A 36 25.24 51.78 -12.26
N ALA A 37 24.76 52.84 -11.61
CA ALA A 37 23.67 52.76 -10.65
C ALA A 37 22.36 52.29 -11.31
N HIS A 38 22.09 52.75 -12.54
CA HIS A 38 20.92 52.32 -13.30
C HIS A 38 20.99 50.83 -13.68
N GLN A 39 22.15 50.36 -14.14
CA GLN A 39 22.38 48.95 -14.43
C GLN A 39 22.27 48.08 -13.16
N GLY A 40 22.84 48.56 -12.05
CA GLY A 40 22.71 47.90 -10.74
C GLY A 40 21.26 47.78 -10.28
N LYS A 41 20.45 48.82 -10.48
CA LYS A 41 19.02 48.79 -10.20
C LYS A 41 18.30 47.72 -11.03
N ILE A 42 18.52 47.68 -12.35
CA ILE A 42 17.89 46.69 -13.24
C ILE A 42 18.26 45.26 -12.81
N ALA A 43 19.54 45.03 -12.50
CA ALA A 43 20.02 43.73 -12.05
C ALA A 43 19.35 43.29 -10.74
N ALA A 44 19.21 44.21 -9.77
CA ALA A 44 18.55 43.94 -8.50
C ALA A 44 17.03 43.67 -8.67
N GLU A 45 16.35 44.42 -9.54
CA GLU A 45 14.93 44.20 -9.85
C GLU A 45 14.70 42.81 -10.47
N GLU A 46 15.56 42.41 -11.41
CA GLU A 46 15.50 41.08 -12.04
C GLU A 46 15.81 39.95 -11.05
N GLN A 47 16.80 40.12 -10.16
CA GLN A 47 17.07 39.16 -9.09
C GLN A 47 15.87 39.03 -8.14
N CYS A 48 15.25 40.15 -7.77
CA CYS A 48 14.06 40.15 -6.92
C CYS A 48 12.89 39.43 -7.60
N ARG A 49 12.69 39.65 -8.90
CA ARG A 49 11.67 38.94 -9.70
C ARG A 49 11.90 37.43 -9.68
N ARG A 50 13.11 36.96 -9.99
CA ARG A 50 13.45 35.54 -9.99
C ARG A 50 13.27 34.89 -8.62
N LEU A 51 13.68 35.56 -7.55
CA LEU A 51 13.51 35.05 -6.20
C LEU A 51 12.02 34.90 -5.83
N LYS A 52 11.17 35.84 -6.25
CA LYS A 52 9.72 35.73 -6.03
C LYS A 52 9.12 34.55 -6.80
N GLU A 53 9.53 34.34 -8.04
CA GLU A 53 9.09 33.20 -8.86
C GLU A 53 9.50 31.87 -8.22
N GLN A 54 10.76 31.73 -7.80
CA GLN A 54 11.25 30.54 -7.11
C GLN A 54 10.52 30.27 -5.80
N LEU A 55 10.20 31.31 -5.03
CA LEU A 55 9.49 31.17 -3.75
C LEU A 55 8.05 30.70 -3.98
N ALA A 56 7.38 31.23 -5.01
CA ALA A 56 6.03 30.79 -5.39
C ALA A 56 6.01 29.32 -5.85
N GLU A 57 6.99 28.90 -6.66
CA GLU A 57 7.14 27.50 -7.08
C GLU A 57 7.37 26.56 -5.89
N GLN A 58 8.26 26.95 -4.97
CA GLN A 58 8.52 26.17 -3.75
C GLN A 58 7.29 26.06 -2.85
N GLU A 59 6.52 27.14 -2.72
CA GLU A 59 5.28 27.14 -1.94
C GLU A 59 4.22 26.23 -2.56
N GLN A 60 4.06 26.28 -3.88
CA GLN A 60 3.16 25.40 -4.61
C GLN A 60 3.54 23.92 -4.43
N GLN A 61 4.83 23.60 -4.54
CA GLN A 61 5.33 22.23 -4.38
C GLN A 61 5.11 21.72 -2.95
N LYS A 62 5.40 22.52 -1.93
CA LYS A 62 5.12 22.16 -0.53
C LYS A 62 3.64 21.91 -0.28
N ASN A 63 2.77 22.75 -0.84
CA ASN A 63 1.32 22.58 -0.69
C ASN A 63 0.84 21.27 -1.32
N LEU A 64 1.41 20.88 -2.47
CA LEU A 64 1.13 19.59 -3.10
C LEU A 64 1.55 18.42 -2.19
N GLU A 65 2.76 18.46 -1.65
CA GLU A 65 3.30 17.42 -0.76
C GLU A 65 2.47 17.28 0.52
N ILE A 66 2.06 18.39 1.14
CA ILE A 66 1.18 18.40 2.31
C ILE A 66 -0.19 17.77 1.97
N SER A 67 -0.76 18.11 0.81
CA SER A 67 -2.03 17.54 0.36
C SER A 67 -1.93 16.02 0.17
N GLN A 68 -0.84 15.54 -0.44
CA GLN A 68 -0.58 14.12 -0.62
C GLN A 68 -0.42 13.39 0.72
N ALA A 69 0.37 13.94 1.64
CA ALA A 69 0.55 13.38 2.97
C ALA A 69 -0.77 13.30 3.76
N ASN A 70 -1.58 14.36 3.72
CA ASN A 70 -2.90 14.38 4.36
C ASN A 70 -3.84 13.31 3.78
N ASN A 71 -3.80 13.09 2.46
CA ASN A 71 -4.59 12.03 1.83
C ASN A 71 -4.13 10.64 2.31
N GLN A 72 -2.81 10.40 2.39
CA GLN A 72 -2.27 9.15 2.92
C GLN A 72 -2.68 8.93 4.38
N VAL A 73 -2.58 9.97 5.23
CA VAL A 73 -3.05 9.91 6.62
C VAL A 73 -4.53 9.54 6.67
N TYR A 74 -5.37 10.20 5.88
CA TYR A 74 -6.80 9.90 5.82
C TYR A 74 -7.08 8.44 5.40
N GLN A 75 -6.38 7.94 4.38
CA GLN A 75 -6.50 6.55 3.93
C GLN A 75 -6.08 5.57 5.02
N LEU A 76 -4.96 5.81 5.68
CA LEU A 76 -4.46 4.98 6.78
C LEU A 76 -5.40 5.02 7.99
N THR A 77 -5.90 6.19 8.39
CA THR A 77 -6.90 6.32 9.45
C THR A 77 -8.17 5.55 9.10
N ARG A 78 -8.64 5.64 7.85
CA ARG A 78 -9.80 4.86 7.39
C ARG A 78 -9.52 3.36 7.45
N GLN A 79 -8.33 2.91 7.07
CA GLN A 79 -7.92 1.51 7.19
C GLN A 79 -7.90 1.07 8.66
N VAL A 80 -7.29 1.85 9.55
CA VAL A 80 -7.27 1.57 11.00
C VAL A 80 -8.68 1.50 11.58
N HIS A 81 -9.58 2.41 11.19
CA HIS A 81 -10.98 2.35 11.63
C HIS A 81 -11.76 1.19 10.99
N SER A 82 -11.39 0.75 9.78
CA SER A 82 -12.00 -0.42 9.12
C SER A 82 -11.52 -1.74 9.70
N LEU A 83 -10.31 -1.76 10.27
CA LEU A 83 -9.86 -2.83 11.15
C LEU A 83 -10.74 -2.75 12.40
N LYS A 84 -11.88 -3.44 12.36
CA LYS A 84 -12.67 -3.71 13.55
C LYS A 84 -11.72 -4.39 14.54
N PHE A 85 -11.22 -3.63 15.50
CA PHE A 85 -10.75 -4.18 16.76
C PHE A 85 -11.96 -4.86 17.37
N CYS A 86 -12.15 -6.15 17.11
CA CYS A 86 -13.05 -6.98 17.87
C CYS A 86 -12.50 -6.96 19.30
N PRO A 87 -13.09 -6.17 20.23
CA PRO A 87 -12.58 -6.06 21.58
C PRO A 87 -13.04 -7.25 22.43
N ASN A 88 -13.69 -8.25 21.82
CA ASN A 88 -13.78 -9.56 22.42
C ASN A 88 -12.41 -10.21 22.20
N PRO A 89 -11.54 -10.27 23.23
CA PRO A 89 -10.51 -11.29 23.20
C PRO A 89 -11.24 -12.60 22.92
N LEU A 90 -10.86 -13.27 21.84
CA LEU A 90 -11.21 -14.66 21.65
C LEU A 90 -10.77 -15.36 22.94
N ASP A 91 -11.73 -15.67 23.80
CA ASP A 91 -11.48 -16.44 25.01
C ASP A 91 -11.01 -17.81 24.54
N ASP A 92 -9.75 -18.15 24.79
CA ASP A 92 -9.17 -19.43 24.39
C ASP A 92 -10.03 -20.60 24.88
N ASP A 93 -10.70 -20.45 26.03
CA ASP A 93 -11.65 -21.44 26.53
C ASP A 93 -12.92 -21.52 25.69
N HIS A 94 -13.42 -20.40 25.18
CA HIS A 94 -14.56 -20.36 24.26
C HIS A 94 -14.20 -20.95 22.89
N VAL A 95 -13.02 -20.62 22.36
CA VAL A 95 -12.50 -21.20 21.10
C VAL A 95 -12.32 -22.70 21.25
N SER A 96 -11.67 -23.15 22.33
CA SER A 96 -11.45 -24.56 22.64
C SER A 96 -12.77 -25.32 22.77
N ARG A 97 -13.77 -24.76 23.48
CA ARG A 97 -15.11 -25.37 23.59
C ARG A 97 -15.80 -25.47 22.23
N THR A 98 -15.71 -24.42 21.41
CA THR A 98 -16.32 -24.39 20.08
C THR A 98 -15.65 -25.40 19.15
N MET A 99 -14.33 -25.49 19.16
CA MET A 99 -13.59 -26.43 18.34
C MET A 99 -13.89 -27.89 18.75
N LYS A 100 -13.94 -28.18 20.05
CA LYS A 100 -14.38 -29.50 20.56
C LYS A 100 -15.80 -29.84 20.11
N ARG A 101 -16.72 -28.87 20.13
CA ARG A 101 -18.09 -29.06 19.65
C ARG A 101 -18.13 -29.34 18.15
N LEU A 102 -17.33 -28.66 17.35
CA LEU A 102 -17.24 -28.91 15.90
C LEU A 102 -16.73 -30.32 15.61
N VAL A 103 -15.68 -30.77 16.31
CA VAL A 103 -15.15 -32.14 16.19
C VAL A 103 -16.23 -33.17 16.54
N TYR A 104 -17.00 -32.93 17.61
CA TYR A 104 -18.10 -33.81 18.01
C TYR A 104 -19.23 -33.86 16.96
N LEU A 105 -19.63 -32.72 16.40
CA LEU A 105 -20.64 -32.65 15.35
C LEU A 105 -20.18 -33.35 14.07
N LEU A 106 -18.91 -33.20 13.72
CA LEU A 106 -18.31 -33.89 12.59
C LEU A 106 -18.32 -35.42 12.80
N ASP A 107 -17.94 -35.89 13.99
CA ASP A 107 -17.97 -37.31 14.34
C ASP A 107 -19.39 -37.90 14.26
N ILE A 108 -20.40 -37.18 14.77
CA ILE A 108 -21.81 -37.59 14.62
C ILE A 108 -22.20 -37.69 13.16
N TRP A 109 -21.89 -36.65 12.36
CA TRP A 109 -22.25 -36.61 10.95
C TRP A 109 -21.58 -37.75 10.17
N ILE A 110 -20.32 -38.04 10.45
CA ILE A 110 -19.61 -39.18 9.85
C ILE A 110 -20.29 -40.49 10.23
N LYS A 111 -20.55 -40.72 11.52
CA LYS A 111 -21.21 -41.95 12.01
C LYS A 111 -22.63 -42.12 11.46
N SER A 112 -23.36 -41.04 11.20
CA SER A 112 -24.71 -41.09 10.64
C SER A 112 -24.72 -41.40 9.15
N ASN A 113 -23.76 -40.85 8.40
CA ASN A 113 -23.71 -40.99 6.93
C ASN A 113 -22.93 -42.23 6.47
N PHE A 114 -21.97 -42.69 7.28
CA PHE A 114 -21.10 -43.83 6.99
C PHE A 114 -21.37 -44.97 7.99
N LYS A 115 -22.62 -45.25 8.32
CA LYS A 115 -22.96 -46.36 9.22
C LYS A 115 -22.97 -47.73 8.53
N ASP A 116 -23.08 -47.72 7.20
CA ASP A 116 -23.14 -48.93 6.39
C ASP A 116 -21.74 -49.52 6.17
N GLY A 117 -21.46 -50.63 6.88
CA GLY A 117 -20.19 -51.34 6.80
C GLY A 117 -19.86 -51.83 5.39
N SER A 118 -20.86 -52.12 4.56
CA SER A 118 -20.63 -52.57 3.17
C SER A 118 -20.03 -51.46 2.30
N ARG A 119 -20.50 -50.23 2.47
CA ARG A 119 -20.01 -49.03 1.77
C ARG A 119 -18.64 -48.59 2.28
N LEU A 120 -18.42 -48.72 3.58
CA LEU A 120 -17.11 -48.49 4.20
C LEU A 120 -16.07 -49.50 3.73
N ASN A 121 -16.46 -50.76 3.53
CA ASN A 121 -15.56 -51.81 3.07
C ASN A 121 -15.01 -51.57 1.66
N ALA A 122 -15.70 -50.76 0.84
CA ALA A 122 -15.26 -50.35 -0.49
C ALA A 122 -14.24 -49.17 -0.47
N LEU A 123 -14.06 -48.48 0.65
CA LEU A 123 -13.06 -47.42 0.79
C LEU A 123 -11.66 -48.03 0.95
N THR A 124 -10.82 -47.89 -0.06
CA THR A 124 -9.39 -48.24 -0.02
C THR A 124 -8.54 -46.98 -0.15
N LEU A 125 -7.26 -46.99 0.25
CA LEU A 125 -6.35 -45.86 0.00
C LEU A 125 -6.28 -45.50 -1.49
N ALA A 126 -6.34 -46.50 -2.37
CA ALA A 126 -6.39 -46.32 -3.83
C ALA A 126 -7.60 -45.49 -4.28
N SER A 127 -8.74 -45.62 -3.59
CA SER A 127 -9.97 -44.87 -3.88
C SER A 127 -9.85 -43.37 -3.59
N ILE A 128 -8.80 -42.94 -2.87
CA ILE A 128 -8.64 -41.59 -2.31
C ILE A 128 -7.28 -40.98 -2.72
N GLU A 129 -6.53 -41.62 -3.62
CA GLU A 129 -5.16 -41.23 -4.03
C GLU A 129 -4.99 -39.75 -4.37
N THR A 130 -6.02 -39.10 -4.92
CA THR A 130 -5.99 -37.68 -5.30
C THR A 130 -5.89 -36.73 -4.10
N GLU A 131 -6.40 -37.12 -2.92
CA GLU A 131 -6.40 -36.29 -1.70
C GLU A 131 -5.38 -36.76 -0.65
N VAL A 132 -4.87 -37.98 -0.79
CA VAL A 132 -3.95 -38.66 0.15
C VAL A 132 -2.48 -38.25 -0.02
N LYS A 133 -2.13 -37.37 -0.99
CA LYS A 133 -0.75 -36.85 -1.12
C LYS A 133 -0.18 -36.20 0.15
N PHE A 134 -1.03 -35.85 1.11
CA PHE A 134 -0.65 -35.27 2.41
C PHE A 134 -0.59 -36.30 3.56
N LEU A 135 -0.96 -37.55 3.31
CA LEU A 135 -0.97 -38.66 4.27
C LEU A 135 0.10 -39.69 3.92
N GLU A 136 1.30 -39.23 3.55
CA GLU A 136 2.45 -40.11 3.32
C GLU A 136 2.74 -40.93 4.59
N GLY A 137 2.74 -42.25 4.46
CA GLY A 137 3.02 -43.19 5.56
C GLY A 137 1.80 -43.68 6.34
N VAL A 138 0.56 -43.44 5.88
CA VAL A 138 -0.63 -44.06 6.48
C VAL A 138 -0.86 -45.46 5.90
N ASP A 139 -0.83 -46.48 6.76
CA ASP A 139 -1.16 -47.86 6.39
C ASP A 139 -2.64 -48.03 6.00
N GLU A 140 -2.93 -49.04 5.16
CA GLU A 140 -4.29 -49.36 4.72
C GLU A 140 -5.22 -49.62 5.93
N PRO A 141 -6.37 -48.92 6.03
CA PRO A 141 -7.26 -49.06 7.16
C PRO A 141 -7.92 -50.44 7.20
N GLN A 142 -7.52 -51.23 8.20
CA GLN A 142 -7.89 -52.64 8.40
C GLN A 142 -9.29 -52.81 8.99
N ASN A 143 -9.79 -51.82 9.72
CA ASN A 143 -11.07 -51.93 10.41
C ASN A 143 -11.97 -50.71 10.19
N ILE A 144 -13.26 -50.87 10.51
CA ILE A 144 -14.28 -49.83 10.33
C ILE A 144 -13.90 -48.53 11.06
N HIS A 145 -13.31 -48.62 12.26
CA HIS A 145 -12.89 -47.45 13.02
C HIS A 145 -11.76 -46.68 12.34
N GLN A 146 -10.77 -47.37 11.78
CA GLN A 146 -9.68 -46.76 11.02
C GLN A 146 -10.19 -46.09 9.74
N ARG A 147 -11.17 -46.70 9.07
CA ARG A 147 -11.78 -46.11 7.87
C ARG A 147 -12.59 -44.86 8.20
N LEU A 148 -13.37 -44.89 9.28
CA LEU A 148 -14.09 -43.71 9.78
C LEU A 148 -13.12 -42.59 10.19
N ALA A 149 -12.00 -42.94 10.84
CA ALA A 149 -10.96 -41.99 11.21
C ALA A 149 -10.28 -41.37 9.96
N LEU A 150 -10.06 -42.16 8.90
CA LEU A 150 -9.54 -41.67 7.63
C LEU A 150 -10.49 -40.66 6.97
N ILE A 151 -11.79 -41.00 6.89
CA ILE A 151 -12.83 -40.07 6.39
C ILE A 151 -12.84 -38.79 7.23
N GLN A 152 -12.75 -38.92 8.55
CA GLN A 152 -12.71 -37.77 9.45
C GLN A 152 -11.49 -36.88 9.21
N ALA A 153 -10.32 -37.47 9.00
CA ALA A 153 -9.09 -36.74 8.71
C ALA A 153 -9.20 -35.95 7.40
N ILE A 154 -9.72 -36.57 6.34
CA ILE A 154 -9.91 -35.96 5.03
C ILE A 154 -10.89 -34.78 5.11
N VAL A 155 -12.07 -34.99 5.71
CA VAL A 155 -13.08 -33.94 5.84
C VAL A 155 -12.57 -32.78 6.72
N SER A 156 -11.87 -33.09 7.80
CA SER A 156 -11.25 -32.07 8.67
C SER A 156 -10.18 -31.25 7.93
N TRP A 157 -9.36 -31.91 7.10
CA TRP A 157 -8.33 -31.26 6.29
C TRP A 157 -8.94 -30.30 5.26
N HIS A 158 -10.01 -30.71 4.58
CA HIS A 158 -10.73 -29.83 3.66
C HIS A 158 -11.30 -28.60 4.34
N ILE A 159 -11.96 -28.80 5.49
CA ILE A 159 -12.47 -27.70 6.31
C ILE A 159 -11.33 -26.76 6.69
N HIS A 160 -10.20 -27.29 7.17
CA HIS A 160 -9.03 -26.48 7.50
C HIS A 160 -8.52 -25.67 6.30
N ASN A 161 -8.30 -26.31 5.16
CA ASN A 161 -7.68 -25.66 4.01
C ASN A 161 -8.61 -24.67 3.30
N ARG A 162 -9.92 -24.87 3.32
CA ARG A 162 -10.86 -23.96 2.66
C ARG A 162 -11.32 -22.84 3.57
N ILE A 163 -11.55 -23.15 4.84
CA ILE A 163 -12.13 -22.20 5.79
C ILE A 163 -11.00 -21.51 6.55
N PHE A 164 -10.08 -22.24 7.17
CA PHE A 164 -9.16 -21.69 8.17
C PHE A 164 -7.82 -21.18 7.60
N SER A 165 -7.30 -21.76 6.51
CA SER A 165 -5.99 -21.38 5.93
C SER A 165 -5.90 -19.89 5.58
N TRP A 166 -6.98 -19.30 5.09
CA TRP A 166 -7.07 -17.88 4.72
C TRP A 166 -7.12 -16.96 5.94
N PHE A 167 -7.70 -17.41 7.06
CA PHE A 167 -7.73 -16.62 8.30
C PHE A 167 -6.35 -16.53 8.96
N VAL A 168 -5.54 -17.58 8.86
CA VAL A 168 -4.18 -17.59 9.43
C VAL A 168 -3.28 -16.55 8.73
N LEU A 169 -3.58 -16.19 7.49
CA LEU A 169 -2.84 -15.19 6.72
C LEU A 169 -3.35 -13.75 6.92
N GLY A 170 -4.38 -13.53 7.75
CA GLY A 170 -4.78 -12.19 8.19
C GLY A 170 -5.39 -11.27 7.13
N ALA A 171 -5.83 -11.78 5.98
CA ALA A 171 -6.40 -10.95 4.91
C ALA A 171 -7.92 -11.10 4.82
N PRO A 172 -8.71 -10.13 5.32
CA PRO A 172 -10.12 -10.03 4.95
C PRO A 172 -10.20 -9.49 3.52
N HIS A 173 -10.23 -10.36 2.52
CA HIS A 173 -10.47 -9.96 1.13
C HIS A 173 -11.98 -9.71 0.94
N PRO A 174 -12.43 -8.65 0.25
CA PRO A 174 -13.84 -8.45 -0.10
C PRO A 174 -14.46 -9.56 -0.97
N ALA A 175 -13.66 -10.54 -1.42
CA ALA A 175 -14.13 -11.74 -2.09
C ALA A 175 -14.69 -12.77 -1.09
N MET A 176 -14.44 -12.60 0.22
CA MET A 176 -14.89 -13.54 1.25
C MET A 176 -16.40 -13.76 1.24
N ASP A 177 -17.24 -12.73 1.07
CA ASP A 177 -18.70 -12.89 1.06
C ASP A 177 -19.20 -13.69 -0.15
N GLU A 178 -18.50 -13.59 -1.28
CA GLU A 178 -18.77 -14.36 -2.49
C GLU A 178 -18.23 -15.80 -2.34
N ASP A 179 -17.03 -15.94 -1.77
CA ASP A 179 -16.39 -17.21 -1.47
C ASP A 179 -17.14 -18.04 -0.41
N TRP A 180 -17.82 -17.45 0.58
CA TRP A 180 -18.63 -18.24 1.53
C TRP A 180 -19.81 -18.93 0.86
N ARG A 181 -20.42 -18.30 -0.15
CA ARG A 181 -21.47 -18.93 -0.97
C ARG A 181 -20.88 -20.00 -1.88
N THR A 182 -19.70 -19.76 -2.44
CA THR A 182 -18.96 -20.74 -3.25
C THR A 182 -18.50 -21.93 -2.42
N VAL A 183 -18.00 -21.72 -1.20
CA VAL A 183 -17.58 -22.78 -0.27
C VAL A 183 -18.79 -23.60 0.21
N GLY A 184 -19.92 -22.96 0.50
CA GLY A 184 -21.15 -23.68 0.84
C GLY A 184 -21.66 -24.55 -0.32
N THR A 185 -21.57 -24.05 -1.55
CA THR A 185 -21.99 -24.78 -2.75
C THR A 185 -20.98 -25.83 -3.19
N GLU A 186 -19.67 -25.60 -3.06
CA GLU A 186 -18.59 -26.55 -3.34
C GLU A 186 -18.52 -27.65 -2.28
N ILE A 187 -18.66 -27.36 -0.98
CA ILE A 187 -18.76 -28.39 0.05
C ILE A 187 -20.03 -29.21 -0.16
N SER A 188 -21.15 -28.57 -0.50
CA SER A 188 -22.39 -29.30 -0.82
C SER A 188 -22.20 -30.16 -2.08
N GLN A 189 -21.63 -29.63 -3.15
CA GLN A 189 -21.38 -30.36 -4.39
C GLN A 189 -20.33 -31.46 -4.21
N ILE A 190 -19.26 -31.26 -3.45
CA ILE A 190 -18.19 -32.25 -3.23
C ILE A 190 -18.66 -33.31 -2.24
N CYS A 191 -19.41 -32.97 -1.19
CA CYS A 191 -20.04 -34.00 -0.34
C CYS A 191 -21.07 -34.80 -1.13
N THR A 192 -21.80 -34.17 -2.06
CA THR A 192 -22.75 -34.85 -2.94
C THR A 192 -22.03 -35.65 -4.04
N LEU A 193 -20.91 -35.15 -4.58
CA LEU A 193 -20.10 -35.81 -5.60
C LEU A 193 -19.27 -36.93 -4.99
N ALA A 194 -18.74 -36.80 -3.77
CA ALA A 194 -18.13 -37.87 -3.02
C ALA A 194 -19.18 -38.94 -2.68
N PHE A 195 -20.40 -38.54 -2.34
CA PHE A 195 -21.52 -39.47 -2.17
C PHE A 195 -21.90 -40.16 -3.49
N ILE A 196 -21.94 -39.44 -4.62
CA ILE A 196 -22.27 -39.96 -5.96
C ILE A 196 -21.14 -40.83 -6.54
N PHE A 197 -19.87 -40.43 -6.40
CA PHE A 197 -18.69 -41.22 -6.78
C PHE A 197 -18.59 -42.49 -5.95
N MET A 198 -18.84 -42.41 -4.64
CA MET A 198 -18.94 -43.61 -3.80
C MET A 198 -20.14 -44.49 -4.18
N VAL A 199 -21.28 -43.93 -4.60
CA VAL A 199 -22.43 -44.73 -5.09
C VAL A 199 -22.15 -45.40 -6.44
N LEU A 200 -21.49 -44.69 -7.38
CA LEU A 200 -21.18 -45.16 -8.74
C LEU A 200 -20.03 -46.16 -8.79
N ILE A 201 -19.10 -46.13 -7.84
CA ILE A 201 -18.03 -47.14 -7.74
C ILE A 201 -18.55 -48.43 -7.06
N ILE A 202 -19.69 -48.36 -6.37
CA ILE A 202 -20.30 -49.48 -5.61
C ILE A 202 -21.45 -50.17 -6.39
N SER A 203 -21.87 -49.63 -7.55
CA SER A 203 -22.88 -50.24 -8.45
C SER A 203 -22.21 -50.87 -9.67
#